data_AF-A0A849YRW4-F1
#
_entry.id   AF-A0A849YRW4-F1
#
_cell.length_a   1.000
_cell.length_b   1.000
_cell.length_c   1.000
_cell.angle_alpha   90.00
_cell.angle_beta   90.00
_cell.angle_gamma   90.00
#
_symmetry.space_group_name_H-M   'P 1'
#
loop_
_entity.id
_entity.type
_entity.pdbx_description
1 polymer ?
#
loop_
_entity_poly.entity_id
_entity_poly.type
_entity_poly.pdbx_seq_one_letter_code
_entity_poly.pdbx_strand_id
1 'polypeptide(L)'
;MPDGQSSDPCSRITTALRYGVPLDDHEFDVLLPRELRVASARFWTPLSVIRTSLDWLRTEEVERVLDVGSGPGKFCVASALGSTRQYVGIEHREGLCDAARSLAERTGTSDRAQFLNRRV
;
A
#
# COMPACT_ATOMS: atom_id res chain seq x y z
N MET A 1 31.95 -9.43 14.54
CA MET A 1 30.73 -9.94 13.89
C MET A 1 29.83 -8.72 13.71
N PRO A 2 29.55 -8.23 12.50
CA PRO A 2 28.53 -7.20 12.34
C PRO A 2 27.15 -7.87 12.35
N ASP A 3 26.24 -7.24 13.07
CA ASP A 3 24.91 -7.71 13.41
C ASP A 3 24.01 -7.94 12.19
N GLY A 4 23.12 -8.92 12.33
CA GLY A 4 22.19 -9.37 11.31
C GLY A 4 21.34 -8.25 10.73
N GLN A 5 21.29 -8.19 9.40
CA GLN A 5 20.44 -7.32 8.61
C GLN A 5 18.96 -7.57 8.99
N SER A 6 18.40 -6.72 9.85
CA SER A 6 16.97 -6.47 9.86
C SER A 6 16.67 -5.65 8.60
N SER A 7 16.37 -6.32 7.48
CA SER A 7 15.98 -5.63 6.26
C SER A 7 14.67 -4.89 6.50
N ASP A 8 14.66 -3.57 6.39
CA ASP A 8 13.45 -2.75 6.46
C ASP A 8 12.36 -3.33 5.54
N PRO A 9 11.18 -3.72 6.09
CA PRO A 9 10.08 -4.27 5.30
C PRO A 9 9.70 -3.38 4.12
N CYS A 10 9.74 -2.05 4.28
CA CYS A 10 9.38 -1.12 3.22
C CYS A 10 10.36 -1.21 2.03
N SER A 11 11.67 -1.28 2.30
CA SER A 11 12.70 -1.50 1.27
C SER A 11 12.48 -2.80 0.50
N ARG A 12 12.15 -3.90 1.20
CA ARG A 12 11.89 -5.19 0.56
C ARG A 12 10.63 -5.17 -0.30
N ILE A 13 9.52 -4.65 0.22
CA ILE A 13 8.25 -4.48 -0.52
C ILE A 13 8.47 -3.60 -1.76
N THR A 14 9.17 -2.49 -1.60
CA THR A 14 9.50 -1.55 -2.70
C THR A 14 10.26 -2.26 -3.82
N THR A 15 11.32 -2.97 -3.47
CA THR A 15 12.16 -3.70 -4.43
C THR A 15 11.33 -4.75 -5.16
N ALA A 16 10.56 -5.54 -4.43
CA ALA A 16 9.81 -6.62 -5.02
C ALA A 16 8.66 -6.15 -5.92
N LEU A 17 7.95 -5.08 -5.55
CA LEU A 17 6.94 -4.47 -6.43
C LEU A 17 7.55 -3.83 -7.69
N ARG A 18 8.75 -3.23 -7.60
CA ARG A 18 9.43 -2.62 -8.75
C ARG A 18 9.98 -3.63 -9.74
N TYR A 19 10.56 -4.72 -9.24
CA TYR A 19 11.27 -5.71 -10.06
C TYR A 19 10.47 -7.01 -10.28
N GLY A 20 9.23 -7.06 -9.78
CA GLY A 20 8.34 -8.20 -9.96
C GLY A 20 8.76 -9.46 -9.20
N VAL A 21 9.44 -9.30 -8.07
CA VAL A 21 9.76 -10.42 -7.17
C VAL A 21 8.47 -10.82 -6.44
N PRO A 22 8.16 -12.13 -6.31
CA PRO A 22 7.02 -12.59 -5.54
C PRO A 22 7.04 -12.06 -4.09
N LEU A 23 5.88 -11.63 -3.59
CA LEU A 23 5.65 -11.22 -2.21
C LEU A 23 4.44 -11.95 -1.64
N ASP A 24 4.54 -12.35 -0.39
CA ASP A 24 3.38 -12.78 0.40
C ASP A 24 2.66 -11.57 1.00
N ASP A 25 1.34 -11.61 1.03
CA ASP A 25 0.53 -10.53 1.60
C ASP A 25 0.91 -10.21 3.06
N HIS A 26 1.31 -11.24 3.82
CA HIS A 26 1.77 -11.09 5.20
C HIS A 26 2.97 -10.12 5.31
N GLU A 27 3.83 -10.04 4.31
CA GLU A 27 5.00 -9.13 4.32
C GLU A 27 4.58 -7.67 4.37
N PHE A 28 3.45 -7.32 3.77
CA PHE A 28 2.87 -5.99 3.89
C PHE A 28 1.95 -5.88 5.11
N ASP A 29 1.17 -6.91 5.40
CA ASP A 29 0.12 -6.85 6.42
C ASP A 29 0.69 -6.62 7.83
N VAL A 30 1.94 -7.00 8.10
CA VAL A 30 2.63 -6.64 9.36
C VAL A 30 2.72 -5.13 9.59
N LEU A 31 2.58 -4.30 8.54
CA LEU A 31 2.52 -2.85 8.64
C LEU A 31 1.12 -2.36 9.04
N LEU A 32 0.07 -3.16 8.91
CA LEU A 32 -1.27 -2.76 9.32
C LEU A 32 -1.46 -2.88 10.85
N PRO A 33 -2.40 -2.14 11.45
CA PRO A 33 -2.91 -2.43 12.78
C PRO A 33 -3.37 -3.89 12.88
N ARG A 34 -3.13 -4.54 14.03
CA ARG A 34 -3.35 -5.99 14.21
C ARG A 34 -4.77 -6.42 13.86
N GLU A 35 -5.75 -5.60 14.22
CA GLU A 35 -7.17 -5.81 13.99
C GLU A 35 -7.54 -5.76 12.50
N LEU A 36 -6.71 -5.10 11.69
CA LEU A 36 -6.93 -4.97 10.24
C LEU A 36 -6.15 -6.02 9.44
N ARG A 37 -5.12 -6.65 10.03
CA ARG A 37 -4.38 -7.77 9.40
C ARG A 37 -5.29 -8.96 9.15
N VAL A 38 -6.13 -9.30 10.13
CA VAL A 38 -7.03 -10.47 10.04
C VAL A 38 -8.06 -10.33 8.92
N ALA A 39 -8.38 -9.10 8.53
CA ALA A 39 -9.29 -8.79 7.43
C ALA A 39 -8.62 -8.89 6.05
N SER A 40 -7.29 -8.94 5.98
CA SER A 40 -6.53 -8.81 4.73
C SER A 40 -6.85 -9.89 3.71
N ALA A 41 -6.81 -11.16 4.13
CA ALA A 41 -7.08 -12.30 3.26
C ALA A 41 -8.48 -12.29 2.62
N ARG A 42 -9.41 -11.46 3.12
CA ARG A 42 -10.79 -11.39 2.64
C ARG A 42 -11.15 -10.08 1.97
N PHE A 43 -10.56 -8.96 2.39
CA PHE A 43 -11.04 -7.63 2.00
C PHE A 43 -9.99 -6.73 1.36
N TRP A 44 -8.69 -6.91 1.63
CA TRP A 44 -7.65 -6.00 1.13
C TRP A 44 -7.01 -6.55 -0.14
N THR A 45 -6.69 -5.66 -1.08
CA THR A 45 -6.11 -6.05 -2.37
C THR A 45 -4.80 -6.82 -2.18
N PRO A 46 -4.68 -8.03 -2.73
CA PRO A 46 -3.44 -8.80 -2.67
C PRO A 46 -2.25 -8.09 -3.34
N LEU A 47 -1.04 -8.27 -2.83
CA LEU A 47 0.18 -7.69 -3.41
C LEU A 47 0.43 -8.13 -4.85
N SER A 48 0.03 -9.36 -5.20
CA SER A 48 0.11 -9.87 -6.58
C SER A 48 -0.78 -9.07 -7.53
N VAL A 49 -1.98 -8.68 -7.09
CA VAL A 49 -2.94 -7.86 -7.85
C VAL A 49 -2.45 -6.41 -7.94
N ILE A 50 -1.88 -5.87 -6.85
CA ILE A 50 -1.24 -4.55 -6.84
C ILE A 50 -0.12 -4.50 -7.87
N ARG A 51 0.75 -5.51 -7.92
CA ARG A 51 1.82 -5.61 -8.92
C ARG A 51 1.27 -5.60 -10.36
N THR A 52 0.27 -6.43 -10.65
CA THR A 52 -0.38 -6.44 -11.98
C THR A 52 -0.95 -5.08 -12.32
N SER A 53 -1.56 -4.39 -11.35
CA SER A 53 -2.08 -3.04 -11.55
C SER A 53 -0.97 -2.03 -11.86
N LEU A 54 0.18 -2.12 -11.16
CA LEU A 54 1.34 -1.27 -11.44
C LEU A 54 1.89 -1.48 -12.86
N ASP A 55 1.87 -2.70 -13.37
CA ASP A 55 2.29 -3.00 -14.74
C ASP A 55 1.35 -2.32 -15.75
N TRP A 56 0.03 -2.41 -15.55
CA TRP A 56 -0.95 -1.73 -16.42
C TRP A 56 -0.83 -0.21 -16.35
N LEU A 57 -0.76 0.35 -15.14
CA LEU A 57 -0.58 1.79 -14.93
C LEU A 57 0.73 2.32 -15.51
N ARG A 58 1.75 1.47 -15.66
CA ARG A 58 3.00 1.79 -16.35
C ARG A 58 2.85 1.79 -17.86
N THR A 59 2.20 0.77 -18.42
CA THR A 59 1.94 0.69 -19.86
C THR A 59 1.09 1.86 -20.35
N GLU A 60 0.09 2.25 -19.58
CA GLU A 60 -0.85 3.33 -19.92
C GLU A 60 -0.37 4.72 -19.47
N GLU A 61 0.88 4.86 -19.02
CA GLU A 61 1.49 6.13 -18.59
C GLU A 61 0.65 6.91 -17.55
N VAL A 62 -0.10 6.21 -16.70
CA VAL A 62 -0.98 6.84 -15.71
C VAL A 62 -0.16 7.47 -14.60
N GLU A 63 -0.39 8.76 -14.33
CA GLU A 63 0.32 9.50 -13.27
C GLU A 63 -0.46 9.58 -11.94
N ARG A 64 -1.79 9.56 -12.01
CA ARG A 64 -2.70 9.78 -10.88
C ARG A 64 -3.78 8.71 -10.82
N VAL A 65 -3.99 8.13 -9.64
CA VAL A 65 -4.97 7.06 -9.40
C VAL A 65 -5.91 7.44 -8.26
N LEU A 66 -7.21 7.23 -8.48
CA LEU A 66 -8.24 7.33 -7.46
C LEU A 66 -8.66 5.92 -7.02
N ASP A 67 -8.56 5.64 -5.72
CA ASP A 67 -8.94 4.36 -5.11
C ASP A 67 -10.21 4.56 -4.26
N VAL A 68 -11.35 4.08 -4.77
CA VAL A 68 -12.65 4.22 -4.10
C VAL A 68 -12.90 2.99 -3.23
N GLY A 69 -13.11 3.22 -1.93
CA GLY A 69 -13.16 2.14 -0.95
C GLY A 69 -11.76 1.67 -0.54
N SER A 70 -10.84 2.63 -0.35
CA SER A 70 -9.41 2.35 -0.14
C SER A 70 -9.10 1.57 1.14
N GLY A 71 -10.08 1.39 2.03
CA GLY A 71 -9.92 0.67 3.29
C GLY A 71 -8.74 1.23 4.11
N PRO A 72 -7.87 0.39 4.67
CA PRO A 72 -6.70 0.83 5.43
C PRO A 72 -5.53 1.29 4.54
N GLY A 73 -5.73 1.48 3.23
CA GLY A 73 -4.75 2.06 2.32
C GLY A 73 -3.71 1.09 1.76
N LYS A 74 -3.90 -0.24 1.89
CA LYS A 74 -2.95 -1.25 1.38
C LYS A 74 -2.63 -1.02 -0.10
N PHE A 75 -3.65 -0.84 -0.94
CA PHE A 75 -3.45 -0.60 -2.38
C PHE A 75 -2.66 0.69 -2.64
N CYS A 76 -3.14 1.84 -2.14
CA CYS A 76 -2.47 3.12 -2.35
C CYS A 76 -1.02 3.13 -1.85
N VAL A 77 -0.77 2.67 -0.62
CA VAL A 77 0.57 2.72 -0.02
C VAL A 77 1.53 1.74 -0.69
N ALA A 78 1.12 0.48 -0.91
CA ALA A 78 1.97 -0.48 -1.62
C ALA A 78 2.28 0.01 -3.04
N SER A 79 1.29 0.55 -3.75
CA SER A 79 1.50 1.10 -5.10
C SER A 79 2.41 2.33 -5.09
N ALA A 80 2.33 3.18 -4.05
CA ALA A 80 3.25 4.28 -3.84
C ALA A 80 4.68 3.78 -3.57
N LEU A 81 4.89 2.74 -2.76
CA LEU A 81 6.22 2.13 -2.60
C LEU A 81 6.78 1.62 -3.95
N GLY A 82 5.93 0.94 -4.72
CA GLY A 82 6.30 0.33 -6.01
C GLY A 82 6.43 1.29 -7.20
N SER A 83 6.12 2.58 -7.06
CA SER A 83 6.11 3.53 -8.19
C SER A 83 6.43 4.97 -7.78
N THR A 84 6.42 5.90 -8.72
CA THR A 84 6.54 7.35 -8.49
C THR A 84 5.21 8.09 -8.68
N ARG A 85 4.10 7.35 -8.83
CA ARG A 85 2.75 7.87 -9.10
C ARG A 85 2.09 8.45 -7.84
N GLN A 86 1.02 9.18 -8.07
CA GLN A 86 0.15 9.79 -7.05
C GLN A 86 -1.14 8.99 -6.87
N TYR A 87 -1.53 8.76 -5.62
CA TYR A 87 -2.68 7.95 -5.22
C TYR A 87 -3.55 8.73 -4.24
N VAL A 88 -4.85 8.75 -4.49
CA VAL A 88 -5.85 9.31 -3.58
C VAL A 88 -6.83 8.21 -3.20
N GLY A 89 -6.88 7.85 -1.93
CA GLY A 89 -7.86 6.91 -1.38
C GLY A 89 -9.09 7.63 -0.83
N ILE A 90 -10.28 7.14 -1.16
CA ILE A 90 -11.55 7.57 -0.55
C ILE A 90 -12.10 6.41 0.28
N GLU A 91 -12.36 6.67 1.57
CA GLU A 91 -12.95 5.69 2.50
C GLU A 91 -13.91 6.38 3.46
N HIS A 92 -15.06 5.76 3.75
CA HIS A 92 -16.08 6.36 4.61
C HIS A 92 -15.86 6.06 6.10
N ARG A 93 -15.26 4.90 6.44
CA ARG A 93 -14.96 4.52 7.83
C ARG A 93 -13.74 5.29 8.31
N GLU A 94 -13.97 6.20 9.24
CA GLU A 94 -12.95 7.07 9.82
C GLU A 94 -11.74 6.28 10.33
N GLY A 95 -11.96 5.21 11.12
CA GLY A 95 -10.86 4.40 11.66
C GLY A 95 -10.00 3.70 10.61
N LEU A 96 -10.53 3.38 9.41
CA LEU A 96 -9.71 2.87 8.32
C LEU A 96 -8.94 3.97 7.60
N CYS A 97 -9.57 5.13 7.43
CA CYS A 97 -8.94 6.31 6.85
C CYS A 97 -7.74 6.75 7.71
N ASP A 98 -7.90 6.75 9.04
CA ASP A 98 -6.82 7.07 9.98
C ASP A 98 -5.69 6.04 9.93
N ALA A 99 -6.04 4.75 9.90
CA ALA A 99 -5.05 3.69 9.71
C ALA A 99 -4.25 3.87 8.41
N ALA A 100 -4.92 4.27 7.32
CA ALA A 100 -4.30 4.53 6.02
C ALA A 100 -3.33 5.72 6.05
N ARG A 101 -3.73 6.83 6.69
CA ARG A 101 -2.86 8.01 6.87
C ARG A 101 -1.63 7.67 7.69
N SER A 102 -1.82 7.02 8.84
CA SER A 102 -0.69 6.58 9.69
C SER A 102 0.21 5.57 8.95
N LEU A 103 -0.35 4.71 8.11
CA LEU A 103 0.44 3.80 7.27
C LEU A 103 1.28 4.56 6.25
N ALA A 104 0.71 5.54 5.54
CA ALA A 104 1.45 6.36 4.58
C ALA A 104 2.59 7.16 5.23
N GLU A 105 2.34 7.74 6.40
CA GLU A 105 3.38 8.45 7.17
C GLU A 105 4.53 7.52 7.56
N ARG A 106 4.24 6.36 8.18
CA ARG A 106 5.28 5.43 8.65
C ARG A 106 6.08 4.79 7.52
N THR A 107 5.49 4.68 6.33
CA THR A 107 6.15 4.13 5.14
C THR A 107 6.85 5.20 4.30
N GLY A 108 6.77 6.49 4.70
CA GLY A 108 7.35 7.60 3.94
C GLY A 108 6.71 7.82 2.57
N THR A 109 5.42 7.53 2.45
CA THR A 109 4.65 7.66 1.19
C THR A 109 3.56 8.74 1.25
N SER A 110 3.48 9.54 2.32
CA SER A 110 2.44 10.56 2.51
C SER A 110 2.47 11.69 1.48
N ASP A 111 3.58 11.90 0.79
CA ASP A 111 3.71 12.81 -0.35
C ASP A 111 3.01 12.31 -1.62
N ARG A 112 2.72 11.00 -1.68
CA ARG A 112 2.19 10.30 -2.87
C ARG A 112 0.93 9.47 -2.63
N ALA A 113 0.61 9.16 -1.38
CA ALA A 113 -0.60 8.44 -0.99
C ALA A 113 -1.38 9.27 0.03
N GLN A 114 -2.47 9.89 -0.42
CA GLN A 114 -3.33 10.75 0.39
C GLN A 114 -4.69 10.11 0.59
N PHE A 115 -5.32 10.35 1.74
CA PHE A 115 -6.59 9.71 2.11
C PHE A 115 -7.64 10.71 2.57
N LEU A 116 -8.79 10.68 1.89
CA LEU A 116 -9.94 11.53 2.15
C LEU A 116 -11.04 10.70 2.81
N ASN A 117 -11.52 11.17 3.96
CA ASN A 117 -12.71 10.61 4.57
C ASN A 117 -13.95 11.24 3.91
N ARG A 118 -14.80 10.44 3.28
CA ARG A 118 -16.04 10.92 2.65
C ARG A 118 -17.17 9.94 2.97
N ARG A 119 -18.26 10.43 3.55
CA ARG A 119 -19.54 9.71 3.58
C ARG A 119 -20.15 9.82 2.19
N VAL A 120 -20.30 8.68 1.52
CA VAL A 120 -20.97 8.55 0.21
C VAL A 120 -22.41 8.14 0.43
#